data_AF-A0A811JRW7-F1
#
_entry.id   AF-A0A811JRW7-F1
#
_cell.length_a   1.000
_cell.length_b   1.000
_cell.length_c   1.000
_cell.angle_alpha   90.00
_cell.angle_beta   90.00
_cell.angle_gamma   90.00
#
_symmetry.space_group_name_H-M   'P 1'
#
loop_
_entity.id
_entity.type
_entity.pdbx_description
1 polymer ?
#
loop_
_entity_poly.entity_id
_entity_poly.type
_entity_poly.pdbx_seq_one_letter_code
_entity_poly.pdbx_strand_id
1 'polypeptide(L)'
;MGLGRTLQILFGIVCCINLAIWSLIFWLLIRTVITGASVPFPVLTAISLFLLSFLAASVLFQLFMRQKAQSLLVTTLVLIVFQFISVLILSFTLFSDDRHNIDYDFKDNPLGFVRSRRWISLSLCFIFVPIFLVQVLYLNHHLQQLHSAVALEPSEGGYKRKATPYHGKNEYVSSVVVG
;
A
#
# COMPACT_ATOMS: atom_id res chain seq x y z
N MET A 1 22.73 -5.19 7.08
CA MET A 1 21.38 -4.68 7.45
C MET A 1 20.36 -5.73 7.03
N GLY A 2 19.50 -6.21 7.95
CA GLY A 2 18.54 -7.27 7.64
C GLY A 2 17.48 -6.82 6.63
N LEU A 3 17.09 -7.72 5.73
CA LEU A 3 16.13 -7.51 4.64
C LEU A 3 14.85 -6.79 5.11
N GLY A 4 14.34 -7.12 6.30
CA GLY A 4 13.13 -6.51 6.88
C GLY A 4 13.26 -5.01 7.18
N ARG A 5 14.45 -4.53 7.58
CA ARG A 5 14.66 -3.11 7.88
C ARG A 5 14.72 -2.27 6.60
N THR A 6 15.29 -2.82 5.54
CA THR A 6 15.31 -2.21 4.20
C THR A 6 13.89 -2.10 3.63
N LEU A 7 13.09 -3.17 3.73
CA LEU A 7 11.70 -3.21 3.30
C LEU A 7 10.82 -2.20 4.05
N GLN A 8 11.01 -2.05 5.35
CA GLN A 8 10.28 -1.07 6.16
C GLN A 8 10.60 0.38 5.76
N ILE A 9 11.88 0.69 5.52
CA ILE A 9 12.30 2.03 5.06
C ILE A 9 11.72 2.31 3.67
N LEU A 10 11.80 1.33 2.76
CA LEU A 10 11.26 1.45 1.41
C LEU A 10 9.74 1.71 1.44
N PHE A 11 9.01 0.96 2.28
CA PHE A 11 7.57 1.17 2.48
C PHE A 11 7.26 2.57 3.02
N GLY A 12 8.03 3.05 4.00
CA GLY A 12 7.90 4.41 4.53
C GLY A 12 8.10 5.48 3.45
N ILE A 13 9.17 5.36 2.67
CA ILE A 13 9.46 6.28 1.54
C ILE A 13 8.31 6.27 0.53
N VAL A 14 7.83 5.08 0.15
CA VAL A 14 6.71 4.92 -0.79
C VAL A 14 5.43 5.57 -0.27
N CYS A 15 5.12 5.42 1.02
CA CYS A 15 3.98 6.10 1.64
C CYS A 15 4.15 7.63 1.64
N CYS A 16 5.36 8.15 1.90
CA CYS A 16 5.64 9.58 1.84
C CYS A 16 5.48 10.13 0.41
N ILE A 17 6.01 9.43 -0.60
CA ILE A 17 5.86 9.80 -2.01
C ILE A 17 4.39 9.81 -2.40
N ASN A 18 3.64 8.77 -2.01
CA ASN A 18 2.21 8.68 -2.24
C ASN A 18 1.49 9.92 -1.67
N LEU A 19 1.74 10.26 -0.40
CA LEU A 19 1.15 11.42 0.26
C LEU A 19 1.51 12.73 -0.44
N ALA A 20 2.77 12.90 -0.88
CA ALA A 20 3.20 14.09 -1.62
C ALA A 20 2.46 14.24 -2.97
N ILE A 21 2.32 13.15 -3.74
CA ILE A 21 1.57 13.14 -5.00
C ILE A 21 0.11 13.53 -4.75
N TRP A 22 -0.52 12.98 -3.70
CA TRP A 22 -1.90 13.32 -3.36
C TRP A 22 -2.09 14.75 -2.86
N SER A 23 -1.13 15.27 -2.09
CA SER A 23 -1.13 16.68 -1.70
C SER A 23 -1.09 17.59 -2.93
N LEU A 24 -0.31 17.23 -3.95
CA LEU A 24 -0.25 17.95 -5.21
C LEU A 24 -1.57 17.90 -6.00
N ILE A 25 -2.20 16.72 -6.08
CA ILE A 25 -3.53 16.56 -6.72
C ILE A 25 -4.60 17.38 -5.98
N PHE A 26 -4.58 17.35 -4.65
CA PHE A 26 -5.51 18.12 -3.82
C PHE A 26 -5.30 19.63 -3.96
N TRP A 27 -4.05 20.07 -4.03
CA TRP A 27 -3.71 21.47 -4.30
C TRP A 27 -4.20 21.94 -5.67
N LEU A 28 -4.05 21.11 -6.72
CA LEU A 28 -4.60 21.38 -8.06
C LEU A 28 -6.12 21.51 -8.05
N LEU A 29 -6.81 20.62 -7.32
CA LEU A 29 -8.25 20.69 -7.13
C LEU A 29 -8.68 22.01 -6.47
N ILE A 30 -8.04 22.38 -5.35
CA ILE A 30 -8.34 23.65 -4.66
C ILE A 30 -8.14 24.82 -5.61
N ARG A 31 -7.04 24.85 -6.36
CA ARG A 31 -6.78 25.90 -7.34
C ARG A 31 -7.88 25.98 -8.40
N THR A 32 -8.36 24.84 -8.89
CA THR A 32 -9.45 24.75 -9.88
C THR A 32 -10.77 25.30 -9.33
N VAL A 33 -11.06 25.02 -8.05
CA VAL A 33 -12.27 25.56 -7.39
C VAL A 33 -12.14 27.07 -7.19
N ILE A 34 -10.96 27.57 -6.81
CA ILE A 34 -10.70 29.01 -6.63
C ILE A 34 -10.86 29.78 -7.94
N THR A 35 -10.49 29.20 -9.09
CA THR A 35 -10.67 29.85 -10.39
C THR A 35 -12.11 29.81 -10.91
N GLY A 36 -13.04 29.20 -10.16
CA GLY A 36 -14.46 29.09 -10.54
C GLY A 36 -14.73 28.04 -11.63
N ALA A 37 -13.75 27.21 -11.97
CA ALA A 37 -13.91 26.15 -12.95
C ALA A 37 -14.69 24.96 -12.36
N SER A 38 -15.53 24.32 -13.17
CA SER A 38 -16.31 23.17 -12.73
C SER A 38 -15.43 21.92 -12.63
N VAL A 39 -15.42 21.31 -11.45
CA VAL A 39 -14.77 20.01 -11.22
C VAL A 39 -15.79 18.91 -11.51
N PRO A 40 -15.48 17.96 -12.39
CA PRO A 40 -16.40 16.88 -12.72
C PRO A 40 -16.55 15.92 -11.54
N PHE A 41 -17.79 15.53 -11.28
CA PHE A 41 -18.16 14.67 -10.17
C PHE A 41 -17.35 13.36 -10.07
N PRO A 42 -17.05 12.63 -11.17
CA PRO A 42 -16.22 11.42 -11.12
C PRO A 42 -14.79 11.63 -10.58
N VAL A 43 -14.22 12.81 -10.81
CA VAL A 43 -12.87 13.15 -10.30
C VAL A 43 -12.95 13.36 -8.79
N LEU A 44 -13.97 14.08 -8.31
CA LEU A 44 -14.18 14.33 -6.89
C LEU A 44 -14.43 13.04 -6.12
N THR A 45 -15.25 12.13 -6.67
CA THR A 45 -15.55 10.84 -6.04
C THR A 45 -14.36 9.89 -6.02
N ALA A 46 -13.57 9.83 -7.10
CA ALA A 46 -12.35 9.02 -7.12
C ALA A 46 -11.34 9.49 -6.06
N ILE A 47 -11.19 10.81 -5.91
CA ILE A 47 -10.24 11.40 -4.95
C ILE A 47 -10.72 11.19 -3.51
N SER A 48 -12.02 11.35 -3.23
CA SER A 48 -12.55 11.12 -1.88
C SER A 48 -12.48 9.65 -1.48
N LEU A 49 -12.78 8.72 -2.39
CA LEU A 49 -12.70 7.29 -2.15
C LEU A 49 -11.26 6.84 -1.94
N PHE A 50 -10.31 7.41 -2.67
CA PHE A 50 -8.88 7.19 -2.44
C PHE A 50 -8.46 7.67 -1.04
N LEU A 51 -8.77 8.91 -0.65
CA LEU A 51 -8.36 9.45 0.65
C LEU A 51 -8.94 8.64 1.81
N LEU A 52 -10.22 8.28 1.72
CA LEU A 52 -10.90 7.45 2.73
C LEU A 52 -10.23 6.08 2.85
N SER A 53 -9.96 5.42 1.71
CA SER A 53 -9.32 4.11 1.70
C SER A 53 -7.85 4.17 2.15
N PHE A 54 -7.12 5.26 1.89
CA PHE A 54 -5.76 5.48 2.37
C PHE A 54 -5.69 5.65 3.89
N LEU A 55 -6.58 6.48 4.45
CA LEU A 55 -6.67 6.66 5.90
C LEU A 55 -7.08 5.37 6.60
N ALA A 56 -8.11 4.69 6.08
CA ALA A 56 -8.55 3.40 6.62
C ALA A 56 -7.45 2.33 6.54
N ALA A 57 -6.74 2.21 5.41
CA ALA A 57 -5.65 1.27 5.26
C ALA A 57 -4.50 1.56 6.23
N SER A 58 -4.18 2.84 6.44
CA SER A 58 -3.13 3.27 7.38
C SER A 58 -3.48 2.91 8.82
N VAL A 59 -4.72 3.17 9.24
CA VAL A 59 -5.20 2.82 10.59
C VAL A 59 -5.23 1.30 10.79
N LEU A 60 -5.78 0.55 9.83
CA LEU A 60 -5.82 -0.92 9.90
C LEU A 60 -4.42 -1.52 9.90
N PHE A 61 -3.48 -0.97 9.13
CA PHE A 61 -2.09 -1.41 9.15
C PHE A 61 -1.42 -1.17 10.50
N GLN A 62 -1.66 -0.03 11.14
CA GLN A 62 -1.16 0.23 12.50
C GLN A 62 -1.79 -0.70 13.54
N LEU A 63 -3.09 -0.96 13.43
CA LEU A 63 -3.79 -1.93 14.29
C LEU A 63 -3.24 -3.34 14.08
N PHE A 64 -2.96 -3.72 12.84
CA PHE A 64 -2.29 -4.97 12.50
C PHE A 64 -0.93 -5.09 13.17
N MET A 65 -0.10 -4.05 13.11
CA MET A 65 1.22 -4.06 13.78
C MET A 65 1.11 -4.25 15.30
N ARG A 66 -0.02 -3.88 15.92
CA ARG A 66 -0.28 -4.06 17.36
C ARG A 66 -0.87 -5.44 17.69
N GLN A 67 -1.89 -5.86 16.97
CA GLN A 67 -2.68 -7.05 17.29
C GLN A 67 -2.20 -8.32 16.58
N LYS A 68 -1.42 -8.18 15.49
CA LYS A 68 -0.95 -9.28 14.63
C LYS A 68 -2.07 -10.17 14.07
N ALA A 69 -3.29 -9.65 13.97
CA ALA A 69 -4.44 -10.39 13.47
C ALA A 69 -4.44 -10.47 11.94
N GLN A 70 -4.63 -11.67 11.38
CA GLN A 70 -4.64 -11.90 9.93
C GLN A 70 -5.79 -11.15 9.21
N SER A 71 -6.95 -11.02 9.85
CA SER A 71 -8.11 -10.31 9.30
C SER A 71 -7.83 -8.83 9.01
N LEU A 72 -7.02 -8.19 9.86
CA LEU A 72 -6.59 -6.80 9.67
C LEU A 72 -5.66 -6.67 8.46
N LEU A 73 -4.77 -7.63 8.25
CA LEU A 73 -3.87 -7.62 7.09
C LEU A 73 -4.63 -7.83 5.78
N VAL A 74 -5.59 -8.76 5.76
CA VAL A 74 -6.45 -9.00 4.58
C VAL A 74 -7.28 -7.75 4.26
N THR A 75 -7.88 -7.12 5.27
CA THR A 75 -8.65 -5.89 5.05
C THR A 75 -7.79 -4.72 4.59
N THR A 76 -6.56 -4.57 5.10
CA THR A 76 -5.59 -3.59 4.56
C THR A 76 -5.26 -3.86 3.09
N LEU A 77 -5.07 -5.11 2.69
CA LEU A 77 -4.80 -5.49 1.30
C LEU A 77 -5.98 -5.16 0.37
N VAL A 78 -7.21 -5.46 0.81
CA VAL A 78 -8.43 -5.11 0.06
C VAL A 78 -8.53 -3.60 -0.15
N LEU A 79 -8.24 -2.79 0.88
CA LEU A 79 -8.25 -1.33 0.75
C LEU A 79 -7.17 -0.80 -0.21
N ILE A 80 -6.00 -1.44 -0.27
CA ILE A 80 -4.95 -1.07 -1.22
C ILE A 80 -5.39 -1.38 -2.66
N VAL A 81 -6.11 -2.49 -2.88
CA VAL A 81 -6.71 -2.77 -4.19
C VAL A 81 -7.75 -1.72 -4.56
N PHE A 82 -8.60 -1.30 -3.61
CA PHE A 82 -9.53 -0.19 -3.84
C PHE A 82 -8.83 1.12 -4.19
N GLN A 83 -7.74 1.45 -3.49
CA GLN A 83 -6.90 2.62 -3.81
C GLN A 83 -6.37 2.56 -5.25
N PHE A 84 -5.91 1.38 -5.69
CA PHE A 84 -5.45 1.19 -7.07
C PHE A 84 -6.57 1.41 -8.08
N ILE A 85 -7.76 0.86 -7.83
CA ILE A 85 -8.94 1.06 -8.67
C ILE A 85 -9.31 2.55 -8.73
N SER A 86 -9.27 3.28 -7.61
CA SER A 86 -9.52 4.73 -7.58
C SER A 86 -8.54 5.51 -8.44
N VAL A 87 -7.25 5.16 -8.40
CA VAL A 87 -6.21 5.76 -9.25
C VAL A 87 -6.48 5.47 -10.73
N LEU A 88 -6.88 4.25 -11.08
CA LEU A 88 -7.23 3.91 -12.45
C LEU A 88 -8.44 4.72 -12.94
N ILE A 89 -9.51 4.78 -12.16
CA ILE A 89 -10.70 5.59 -12.48
C ILE A 89 -10.30 7.05 -12.65
N LEU A 90 -9.51 7.61 -11.72
CA LEU A 90 -9.02 8.98 -11.81
C LEU A 90 -8.23 9.20 -13.10
N SER A 91 -7.33 8.28 -13.45
CA SER A 91 -6.49 8.38 -14.66
C SER A 91 -7.34 8.32 -15.92
N PHE A 92 -8.33 7.42 -16.00
CA PHE A 92 -9.29 7.38 -17.10
C PHE A 92 -10.14 8.66 -17.19
N THR A 93 -10.61 9.21 -16.07
CA THR A 93 -11.39 10.47 -16.05
C THR A 93 -10.56 11.72 -16.37
N LEU A 94 -9.24 11.64 -16.23
CA LEU A 94 -8.29 12.67 -16.64
C LEU A 94 -7.78 12.45 -18.07
N PHE A 95 -7.92 11.25 -18.62
CA PHE A 95 -7.58 10.93 -19.99
C PHE A 95 -8.67 11.49 -20.92
N SER A 96 -8.47 12.71 -21.43
CA SER A 96 -9.44 13.38 -22.31
C SER A 96 -9.49 12.74 -23.70
N ASP A 97 -10.72 12.67 -24.23
CA ASP A 97 -11.03 12.35 -25.62
C ASP A 97 -10.57 13.49 -26.56
N ASP A 98 -10.06 13.14 -27.74
CA ASP A 98 -9.31 14.00 -28.69
C ASP A 98 -10.13 15.15 -29.32
N ARG A 99 -11.40 15.31 -28.94
CA ARG A 99 -12.34 16.16 -29.71
C ARG A 99 -12.24 17.64 -29.40
N HIS A 100 -11.64 18.05 -28.28
CA HIS A 100 -11.50 19.46 -27.89
C HIS A 100 -10.05 19.75 -27.52
N ASN A 101 -9.24 20.03 -28.54
CA ASN A 101 -7.87 20.52 -28.40
C ASN A 101 -7.89 22.01 -27.97
N ILE A 102 -8.52 22.29 -26.83
CA ILE A 102 -8.54 23.61 -26.22
C ILE A 102 -7.30 23.70 -25.35
N ASP A 103 -6.35 24.53 -25.74
CA ASP A 103 -5.21 24.89 -24.89
C ASP A 103 -5.73 25.71 -23.70
N TYR A 104 -6.06 25.02 -22.62
CA TYR A 104 -6.36 25.65 -21.33
C TYR A 104 -5.06 26.20 -20.75
N ASP A 105 -5.01 27.48 -20.37
CA ASP A 105 -3.89 28.00 -19.58
C ASP A 105 -4.00 27.49 -18.13
N PHE A 106 -2.86 27.18 -17.53
CA PHE A 106 -2.77 26.68 -16.16
C PHE A 106 -3.34 27.67 -15.13
N LYS A 107 -3.28 28.98 -15.44
CA LYS A 107 -3.79 30.04 -14.58
C LYS A 107 -5.32 30.05 -14.50
N ASP A 108 -6.00 29.70 -15.58
CA ASP A 108 -7.46 29.83 -15.69
C ASP A 108 -8.15 28.51 -15.33
N ASN A 109 -7.62 27.38 -15.81
CA ASN A 109 -8.16 26.06 -15.52
C ASN A 109 -7.04 25.01 -15.34
N PRO A 110 -6.47 24.88 -14.13
CA PRO A 110 -5.37 23.97 -13.89
C PRO A 110 -5.77 22.49 -14.10
N LEU A 111 -7.01 22.11 -13.78
CA LEU A 111 -7.51 20.76 -14.07
C LEU A 111 -7.70 20.53 -15.58
N GLY A 112 -8.18 21.54 -16.31
CA GLY A 112 -8.27 21.53 -17.77
C GLY A 112 -6.91 21.38 -18.45
N PHE A 113 -5.89 22.07 -17.94
CA PHE A 113 -4.51 21.95 -18.40
C PHE A 113 -3.91 20.55 -18.16
N VAL A 114 -4.24 19.93 -17.03
CA VAL A 114 -3.83 18.54 -16.74
C VAL A 114 -4.52 17.55 -17.69
N ARG A 115 -5.80 17.79 -17.99
CA ARG A 115 -6.60 16.97 -18.91
C ARG A 115 -6.19 17.08 -20.36
N SER A 116 -5.74 18.25 -20.81
CA SER A 116 -5.24 18.44 -22.18
C SER A 116 -3.90 17.72 -22.40
N ARG A 117 -3.13 17.45 -21.33
CA ARG A 117 -1.82 16.79 -21.41
C ARG A 117 -1.90 15.33 -20.98
N ARG A 118 -2.18 14.44 -21.94
CA ARG A 118 -2.24 12.97 -21.76
C ARG A 118 -1.05 12.35 -21.04
N TRP A 119 0.15 12.87 -21.28
CA TRP A 119 1.38 12.42 -20.64
C TRP A 119 1.33 12.56 -19.11
N ILE A 120 0.61 13.55 -18.57
CA ILE A 120 0.46 13.73 -17.12
C ILE A 120 -0.38 12.60 -16.52
N SER A 121 -1.53 12.27 -17.13
CA SER A 121 -2.36 11.14 -16.70
C SER A 121 -1.61 9.81 -16.79
N LEU A 122 -0.91 9.56 -17.91
CA LEU A 122 -0.09 8.35 -18.09
C LEU A 122 1.04 8.27 -17.03
N SER A 123 1.73 9.39 -16.78
CA SER A 123 2.80 9.43 -15.79
C SER A 123 2.32 9.11 -14.37
N LEU A 124 1.10 9.53 -14.01
CA LEU A 124 0.49 9.17 -12.73
C LEU A 124 0.34 7.65 -12.63
N CYS A 125 -0.29 6.99 -13.61
CA CYS A 125 -0.39 5.53 -13.64
C CYS A 125 0.97 4.84 -13.49
N PHE A 126 1.97 5.26 -14.27
CA PHE A 126 3.31 4.66 -14.25
C PHE A 126 4.03 4.81 -12.90
N ILE A 127 3.83 5.92 -12.20
CA ILE A 127 4.41 6.13 -10.87
C ILE A 127 3.65 5.33 -9.80
N PHE A 128 2.34 5.17 -9.95
CA PHE A 128 1.53 4.43 -8.97
C PHE A 128 1.75 2.92 -9.00
N VAL A 129 1.99 2.31 -10.17
CA VAL A 129 2.25 0.85 -10.26
C VAL A 129 3.39 0.37 -9.34
N PRO A 130 4.61 0.94 -9.35
CA PRO A 130 5.68 0.51 -8.46
C PRO A 130 5.37 0.81 -6.99
N ILE A 131 4.65 1.90 -6.68
CA ILE A 131 4.19 2.22 -5.32
C ILE A 131 3.29 1.10 -4.78
N PHE A 132 2.29 0.68 -5.57
CA PHE A 132 1.39 -0.40 -5.18
C PHE A 132 2.11 -1.75 -5.08
N LEU A 133 3.02 -2.04 -6.01
CA LEU A 133 3.80 -3.28 -5.98
C LEU A 133 4.65 -3.39 -4.70
N VAL A 134 5.32 -2.29 -4.28
CA VAL A 134 6.07 -2.26 -3.03
C VAL A 134 5.16 -2.47 -1.82
N GLN A 135 3.98 -1.84 -1.79
CA GLN A 135 3.02 -2.01 -0.69
C GLN A 135 2.53 -3.47 -0.58
N VAL A 136 2.20 -4.11 -1.70
CA VAL A 136 1.77 -5.52 -1.75
C VAL A 136 2.90 -6.46 -1.34
N LEU A 137 4.12 -6.25 -1.84
CA LEU A 137 5.28 -7.07 -1.46
C LEU A 137 5.58 -6.97 0.03
N TYR A 138 5.47 -5.77 0.61
CA TYR A 138 5.68 -5.56 2.03
C TYR A 138 4.63 -6.30 2.88
N LEU A 139 3.35 -6.23 2.48
CA LEU A 139 2.27 -6.97 3.15
C LEU A 139 2.44 -8.48 3.02
N ASN A 140 2.85 -8.97 1.84
CA ASN A 140 3.09 -10.39 1.62
C ASN A 140 4.24 -10.90 2.51
N HIS A 141 5.29 -10.11 2.72
CA HIS A 141 6.37 -10.46 3.63
C HIS A 141 5.87 -10.63 5.07
N HIS A 142 4.99 -9.74 5.55
CA HIS A 142 4.37 -9.87 6.88
C HIS A 142 3.45 -11.09 7.00
N LEU A 143 2.71 -11.41 5.93
CA LEU A 143 1.87 -12.61 5.88
C LEU A 143 2.71 -13.89 5.97
N GLN A 144 3.83 -13.95 5.25
CA GLN A 144 4.78 -15.07 5.33
C GLN A 144 5.41 -15.21 6.73
N GLN A 145 5.76 -14.10 7.38
CA GLN A 145 6.25 -14.12 8.75
C GLN A 145 5.20 -14.65 9.74
N LEU A 146 3.94 -14.25 9.59
CA LEU A 146 2.84 -14.75 10.41
C LEU A 146 2.60 -16.24 10.21
N HIS A 147 2.56 -16.72 8.96
CA HIS A 147 2.41 -18.14 8.68
C HIS A 147 3.58 -18.96 9.23
N SER A 148 4.80 -18.45 9.12
CA SER A 148 5.99 -19.09 9.68
C SER A 148 5.94 -19.13 11.21
N ALA A 149 5.44 -18.08 11.85
CA ALA A 149 5.28 -18.03 13.31
C ALA A 149 4.20 -19.00 13.81
N VAL A 150 3.08 -19.12 13.09
CA VAL A 150 2.01 -20.10 13.41
C VAL A 150 2.49 -21.53 13.19
N ALA A 151 3.29 -21.79 12.15
CA ALA A 151 3.88 -23.12 11.93
C ALA A 151 4.96 -23.49 12.98
N LEU A 152 5.53 -22.49 13.66
CA LEU A 152 6.48 -22.64 14.75
C LEU A 152 5.83 -22.61 16.14
N GLU A 153 4.53 -22.31 16.24
CA GLU A 153 3.81 -22.58 17.48
C GLU A 153 3.91 -24.08 17.73
N PRO A 154 4.51 -24.52 18.85
CA PRO A 154 4.56 -25.92 19.17
C PRO A 154 3.11 -26.37 19.25
N SER A 155 2.69 -27.23 18.32
CA SER A 155 1.51 -28.05 18.49
C SER A 155 1.53 -28.52 19.95
N GLU A 156 0.46 -28.28 20.70
CA GLU A 156 0.33 -28.72 22.09
C GLU A 156 0.57 -30.25 22.24
N GLY A 157 0.70 -30.99 21.15
CA GLY A 157 1.48 -32.23 21.09
C GLY A 157 2.98 -31.95 21.03
N GLY A 158 3.56 -31.50 22.14
CA GLY A 158 5.01 -31.52 22.29
C GLY A 158 5.56 -32.88 21.84
N TYR A 159 6.64 -32.90 21.10
CA TYR A 159 7.41 -34.13 20.87
C TYR A 159 7.98 -34.56 22.22
N LYS A 160 7.15 -35.12 23.09
CA LYS A 160 7.57 -36.00 24.16
C LYS A 160 8.32 -37.10 23.42
N ARG A 161 9.65 -37.07 23.46
CA ARG A 161 10.45 -38.27 23.28
C ARG A 161 9.74 -39.33 24.10
N LYS A 162 9.23 -40.37 23.45
CA LYS A 162 8.77 -41.56 24.16
C LYS A 162 9.91 -41.90 25.11
N ALA A 163 9.64 -41.91 26.42
CA ALA A 163 10.62 -42.29 27.40
C ALA A 163 11.04 -43.73 27.06
N THR A 164 12.13 -43.86 26.32
CA THR A 164 12.74 -45.15 26.04
C THR A 164 13.26 -45.63 27.39
N PRO A 165 12.91 -46.85 27.84
CA PRO A 165 13.18 -47.33 29.20
C PRO A 165 14.67 -47.56 29.50
N TYR A 166 15.56 -47.20 28.59
CA TYR A 166 17.00 -47.28 28.74
C TYR A 166 17.59 -45.90 28.57
N HIS A 167 17.70 -45.16 29.68
CA HIS A 167 18.90 -44.41 30.03
C HIS A 167 18.71 -43.78 31.40
N GLY A 168 19.38 -44.37 32.40
CA GLY A 168 19.75 -43.65 33.59
C GLY A 168 20.70 -42.52 33.24
N LYS A 169 20.56 -41.43 33.99
CA LYS A 169 21.38 -40.21 34.05
C LYS A 169 21.12 -39.18 32.95
N ASN A 170 20.60 -38.04 33.42
CA ASN A 170 20.50 -36.77 32.73
C ASN A 170 21.89 -36.25 32.38
N GLU A 171 22.27 -36.31 31.11
CA GLU A 171 23.31 -35.44 30.56
C GLU A 171 22.68 -34.60 29.45
N TYR A 172 22.55 -33.31 29.74
CA TYR A 172 22.21 -32.30 28.74
C TYR A 172 23.42 -32.12 27.84
N VAL A 173 23.37 -32.61 26.60
CA VAL A 173 24.36 -32.25 25.58
C VAL A 173 23.93 -30.93 24.97
N SER A 174 24.52 -29.85 25.46
CA SER A 174 24.61 -28.59 24.75
C SER A 174 25.71 -28.67 23.68
N SER A 175 25.56 -27.85 22.64
CA SER A 175 26.46 -27.63 21.50
C SER A 175 26.29 -28.59 20.31
N VAL A 176 25.58 -28.10 19.29
CA VAL A 176 25.93 -28.41 17.90
C VAL A 176 26.85 -27.29 17.44
N VAL A 177 28.14 -27.61 17.36
CA VAL A 177 29.15 -26.85 16.63
C VAL A 177 28.84 -27.04 15.14
N VAL A 178 28.52 -25.94 14.45
CA VAL A 178 28.36 -25.93 12.99
C VAL A 178 29.76 -25.90 12.39
N GLY A 179 30.10 -26.95 11.65
CA GLY A 179 31.25 -26.98 10.73
C GLY A 179 30.88 -26.40 9.38
#